data_AF-X1KA13-F1
#
_entry.id   AF-X1KA13-F1
#
_cell.length_a   1.000
_cell.length_b   1.000
_cell.length_c   1.000
_cell.angle_alpha   90.00
_cell.angle_beta   90.00
_cell.angle_gamma   90.00
#
_symmetry.space_group_name_H-M   'P 1'
#
loop_
_entity.id
_entity.type
_entity.pdbx_description
1 polymer ?
#
loop_
_entity_poly.entity_id
_entity_poly.type
_entity_poly.pdbx_seq_one_letter_code
_entity_poly.pdbx_strand_id
1 'polypeptide(L)'
;KILYLPTRYFPAISGAEFYIQTMAEILNSKYNYKVDIYTSTAIDFKALRQPNGRIIKIGDKHYDAVNNLKITRFPIKYNVLLEEKLKVIKNLPSYNLLKLSDDCLIEFLKNGPYLEDIIEKLPHSTKFSFDLIHTTFFPYFNLITSLILGKLINKPTVCTPFFHFSNPRYLNKNLFEALKEFDQIIACTNLEKKV
;
A
#
# COMPACT_ATOMS: atom_id res chain seq x y z
N LYS A 1 -9.83 14.20 -4.60
CA LYS A 1 -9.35 13.00 -5.35
C LYS A 1 -8.66 12.06 -4.38
N ILE A 2 -9.01 10.78 -4.36
CA ILE A 2 -8.51 9.81 -3.38
C ILE A 2 -7.63 8.79 -4.08
N LEU A 3 -6.46 8.48 -3.49
CA LEU A 3 -5.61 7.38 -3.91
C LEU A 3 -5.84 6.20 -2.98
N TYR A 4 -6.23 5.05 -3.52
CA TYR A 4 -6.17 3.79 -2.80
C TYR A 4 -4.88 3.04 -3.19
N LEU A 5 -4.13 2.58 -2.19
CA LEU A 5 -2.86 1.88 -2.37
C LEU A 5 -2.86 0.48 -1.71
N PRO A 6 -3.72 -0.46 -2.13
CA PRO A 6 -3.69 -1.82 -1.62
C PRO A 6 -2.51 -2.62 -2.20
N THR A 7 -2.02 -3.64 -1.49
CA THR A 7 -0.94 -4.51 -2.02
C THR A 7 -1.36 -5.30 -3.26
N ARG A 8 -2.61 -5.77 -3.29
CA ARG A 8 -3.26 -6.45 -4.41
C ARG A 8 -4.65 -5.86 -4.57
N TYR A 9 -5.23 -6.08 -5.73
CA TYR A 9 -6.60 -5.66 -6.04
C TYR A 9 -7.18 -6.60 -7.09
N PHE A 10 -8.41 -6.36 -7.56
CA PHE A 10 -9.06 -7.12 -8.63
C PHE A 10 -8.05 -7.58 -9.70
N PRO A 11 -7.96 -8.86 -10.10
CA PRO A 11 -8.82 -9.99 -9.78
C PRO A 11 -8.39 -10.74 -8.51
N ALA A 12 -7.48 -10.19 -7.70
CA ALA A 12 -7.21 -10.75 -6.37
C ALA A 12 -8.47 -10.66 -5.51
N ILE A 13 -8.83 -11.78 -4.89
CA ILE A 13 -10.06 -11.92 -4.12
C ILE A 13 -9.73 -12.40 -2.71
N SER A 14 -10.07 -11.56 -1.73
CA SER A 14 -10.25 -11.92 -0.32
C SER A 14 -11.17 -10.90 0.34
N GLY A 15 -11.53 -11.11 1.62
CA GLY A 15 -12.40 -10.17 2.34
C GLY A 15 -11.87 -8.74 2.38
N ALA A 16 -10.55 -8.58 2.43
CA ALA A 16 -9.92 -7.28 2.55
C ALA A 16 -9.87 -6.54 1.18
N GLU A 17 -9.62 -7.25 0.08
CA GLU A 17 -9.78 -6.69 -1.27
C GLU A 17 -11.24 -6.33 -1.57
N PHE A 18 -12.20 -7.18 -1.20
CA PHE A 18 -13.63 -6.89 -1.37
C PHE A 18 -14.07 -5.65 -0.60
N TYR A 19 -13.61 -5.50 0.65
CA TYR A 19 -13.93 -4.34 1.47
C TYR A 19 -13.47 -3.04 0.80
N ILE A 20 -12.20 -2.97 0.40
CA ILE A 20 -11.62 -1.78 -0.22
C ILE A 20 -12.24 -1.52 -1.59
N GLN A 21 -12.52 -2.56 -2.37
CA GLN A 21 -13.21 -2.41 -3.64
C GLN A 21 -14.63 -1.84 -3.45
N THR A 22 -15.40 -2.40 -2.53
CA THR A 22 -16.76 -1.92 -2.24
C THR A 22 -16.75 -0.46 -1.77
N MET A 23 -15.81 -0.08 -0.90
CA MET A 23 -15.67 1.32 -0.48
C MET A 23 -15.33 2.24 -1.65
N ALA A 24 -14.39 1.86 -2.52
CA ALA A 24 -14.04 2.65 -3.70
C ALA A 24 -15.24 2.83 -4.64
N GLU A 25 -16.01 1.78 -4.85
CA GLU A 25 -17.22 1.80 -5.68
C GLU A 25 -18.30 2.71 -5.09
N ILE A 26 -18.55 2.64 -3.78
CA ILE A 26 -19.51 3.51 -3.08
C ILE A 26 -19.06 4.97 -3.16
N LEU A 27 -17.78 5.27 -2.88
CA LEU A 27 -17.24 6.62 -2.92
C LEU A 27 -17.34 7.22 -4.34
N ASN A 28 -17.06 6.42 -5.36
CA ASN A 28 -17.15 6.85 -6.76
C ASN A 28 -18.62 7.03 -7.21
N SER A 29 -19.43 5.98 -7.10
CA SER A 29 -20.79 5.97 -7.66
C SER A 29 -21.82 6.77 -6.87
N LYS A 30 -21.76 6.74 -5.53
CA LYS A 30 -22.77 7.35 -4.65
C LYS A 30 -22.38 8.74 -4.19
N TYR A 31 -21.09 8.98 -3.97
CA TYR A 31 -20.58 10.24 -3.42
C TYR A 31 -19.78 11.07 -4.43
N ASN A 32 -19.65 10.59 -5.69
CA ASN A 32 -18.99 11.30 -6.78
C ASN A 32 -17.53 11.69 -6.49
N TYR A 33 -16.83 10.91 -5.66
CA TYR A 33 -15.40 11.07 -5.44
C TYR A 33 -14.61 10.38 -6.55
N LYS A 34 -13.63 11.08 -7.12
CA LYS A 34 -12.63 10.44 -8.00
C LYS A 34 -11.66 9.59 -7.17
N VAL A 35 -11.75 8.27 -7.31
CA VAL A 35 -10.87 7.29 -6.68
C VAL A 35 -9.97 6.65 -7.74
N ASP A 36 -8.66 6.78 -7.57
CA ASP A 36 -7.67 6.04 -8.38
C ASP A 36 -7.10 4.89 -7.54
N ILE A 37 -6.94 3.70 -8.13
CA ILE A 37 -6.35 2.54 -7.46
C ILE A 37 -4.93 2.32 -7.96
N TYR A 38 -3.93 2.44 -7.10
CA TYR A 38 -2.55 2.03 -7.39
C TYR A 38 -2.25 0.74 -6.64
N THR A 39 -1.69 -0.26 -7.30
CA THR A 39 -1.45 -1.56 -6.68
C THR A 39 -0.31 -2.30 -7.36
N SER A 40 0.09 -3.45 -6.82
CA SER A 40 1.08 -4.29 -7.47
C SER A 40 0.49 -5.15 -8.60
N THR A 41 1.35 -5.83 -9.35
CA THR A 41 0.94 -6.87 -10.29
C THR A 41 0.53 -8.19 -9.64
N ALA A 42 0.69 -8.36 -8.32
CA ALA A 42 0.41 -9.63 -7.66
C ALA A 42 -1.08 -9.98 -7.64
N ILE A 43 -1.39 -11.23 -7.98
CA ILE A 43 -2.73 -11.83 -7.85
C ILE A 43 -2.83 -12.59 -6.53
N ASP A 44 -1.77 -13.31 -6.12
CA ASP A 44 -1.74 -14.08 -4.87
C ASP A 44 -0.75 -13.51 -3.85
N PHE A 45 -0.85 -13.95 -2.59
CA PHE A 45 0.04 -13.50 -1.53
C PHE A 45 1.50 -13.95 -1.72
N LYS A 46 1.74 -14.99 -2.52
CA LYS A 46 3.09 -15.48 -2.82
C LYS A 46 3.82 -14.47 -3.71
N ALA A 47 3.12 -13.97 -4.74
CA ALA A 47 3.60 -12.97 -5.67
C ALA A 47 3.97 -11.64 -5.01
N LEU A 48 3.51 -11.34 -3.79
CA LEU A 48 3.94 -10.14 -3.06
C LEU A 48 5.43 -10.17 -2.67
N ARG A 49 6.02 -11.36 -2.57
CA ARG A 49 7.39 -11.57 -2.07
C ARG A 49 8.26 -12.44 -2.97
N GLN A 50 7.66 -13.26 -3.83
CA GLN A 50 8.38 -14.25 -4.64
C GLN A 50 7.94 -14.19 -6.11
N PRO A 51 8.88 -14.32 -7.07
CA PRO A 51 8.58 -14.22 -8.50
C PRO A 51 7.78 -15.41 -9.07
N ASN A 52 7.69 -16.51 -8.32
CA ASN A 52 6.95 -17.73 -8.71
C ASN A 52 5.49 -17.74 -8.22
N GLY A 53 4.97 -16.59 -7.75
CA GLY A 53 3.54 -16.39 -7.53
C GLY A 53 2.82 -15.96 -8.81
N ARG A 54 1.49 -15.89 -8.77
CA ARG A 54 0.68 -15.42 -9.88
C ARG A 54 0.69 -13.90 -9.97
N ILE A 55 1.03 -13.39 -11.15
CA ILE A 55 1.04 -11.95 -11.46
C ILE A 55 0.20 -11.64 -12.71
N ILE A 56 -0.27 -10.40 -12.79
CA ILE A 56 -0.79 -9.81 -14.02
C ILE A 56 0.37 -9.27 -14.84
N LYS A 57 0.36 -9.54 -16.15
CA LYS A 57 1.33 -8.96 -17.09
C LYS A 57 1.05 -7.47 -17.26
N ILE A 58 2.09 -6.65 -17.21
CA ILE A 58 1.96 -5.21 -17.50
C ILE A 58 1.41 -5.03 -18.92
N GLY A 59 0.41 -4.15 -19.06
CA GLY A 59 -0.27 -3.87 -20.33
C GLY A 59 -1.51 -4.74 -20.60
N ASP A 60 -1.86 -5.66 -19.70
CA ASP A 60 -3.11 -6.41 -19.79
C ASP A 60 -4.32 -5.52 -19.41
N LYS A 61 -4.95 -4.96 -20.45
CA LYS A 61 -6.08 -4.04 -20.32
C LYS A 61 -7.31 -4.66 -19.64
N HIS A 62 -7.43 -5.98 -19.59
CA HIS A 62 -8.56 -6.65 -18.95
C HIS A 62 -8.61 -6.40 -17.45
N TYR A 63 -7.47 -6.09 -16.84
CA TYR A 63 -7.32 -5.88 -15.39
C TYR A 63 -6.94 -4.44 -15.00
N ASP A 64 -7.07 -3.49 -15.94
CA ASP A 64 -6.79 -2.06 -15.75
C ASP A 64 -8.00 -1.28 -15.20
N ALA A 65 -9.18 -1.90 -15.14
CA ALA A 65 -10.35 -1.31 -14.53
C ALA A 65 -11.31 -2.37 -13.97
N VAL A 66 -12.12 -1.97 -12.99
CA VAL A 66 -13.27 -2.74 -12.49
C VAL A 66 -14.36 -1.75 -12.06
N ASN A 67 -15.61 -1.95 -12.47
CA ASN A 67 -16.76 -1.13 -12.05
C ASN A 67 -16.51 0.40 -12.14
N ASN A 68 -15.97 0.86 -13.28
CA ASN A 68 -15.58 2.25 -13.55
C ASN A 68 -14.46 2.82 -12.66
N LEU A 69 -13.77 2.00 -11.87
CA LEU A 69 -12.56 2.36 -11.14
C LEU A 69 -11.34 2.05 -11.99
N LYS A 70 -10.50 3.06 -12.21
CA LYS A 70 -9.23 2.89 -12.92
C LYS A 70 -8.19 2.29 -11.96
N ILE A 71 -7.48 1.28 -12.45
CA ILE A 71 -6.41 0.59 -11.74
C ILE A 71 -5.09 0.85 -12.48
N THR A 72 -4.06 1.23 -11.72
CA THR A 72 -2.69 1.36 -12.21
C THR A 72 -1.82 0.36 -11.46
N ARG A 73 -1.14 -0.50 -12.21
CA ARG A 73 -0.31 -1.58 -11.64
C ARG A 73 1.15 -1.29 -11.80
N PHE A 74 1.88 -1.57 -10.74
CA PHE A 74 3.32 -1.43 -10.69
C PHE A 74 3.96 -2.82 -10.54
N PRO A 75 4.97 -3.16 -11.35
CA PRO A 75 5.65 -4.43 -11.25
C PRO A 75 6.44 -4.51 -9.94
N ILE A 76 6.41 -5.69 -9.31
CA ILE A 76 7.19 -5.95 -8.10
C ILE A 76 8.64 -6.24 -8.49
N LYS A 77 9.59 -5.60 -7.80
CA LYS A 77 11.01 -5.88 -7.97
C LYS A 77 11.47 -6.91 -6.93
N TYR A 78 11.60 -8.15 -7.38
CA TYR A 78 11.97 -9.27 -6.51
C TYR A 78 13.45 -9.32 -6.16
N ASN A 79 14.32 -8.95 -7.11
CA ASN A 79 15.77 -9.21 -7.05
C ASN A 79 16.57 -7.96 -6.63
N VAL A 80 16.07 -7.21 -5.64
CA VAL A 80 16.78 -6.05 -5.07
C VAL A 80 17.17 -6.40 -3.65
N LEU A 81 18.45 -6.19 -3.31
CA LEU A 81 18.99 -6.53 -1.99
C LEU A 81 18.37 -5.65 -0.90
N LEU A 82 18.33 -6.14 0.34
CA LEU A 82 17.71 -5.40 1.44
C LEU A 82 18.49 -4.10 1.72
N GLU A 83 19.81 -4.14 1.64
CA GLU A 83 20.71 -3.02 1.85
C GLU A 83 20.49 -1.92 0.79
N GLU A 84 20.27 -2.34 -0.46
CA GLU A 84 19.94 -1.44 -1.57
C GLU A 84 18.58 -0.77 -1.33
N LYS A 85 17.55 -1.55 -0.97
CA LYS A 85 16.23 -1.03 -0.61
C LYS A 85 16.33 0.00 0.52
N LEU A 86 17.05 -0.34 1.59
CA LEU A 86 17.24 0.56 2.74
C LEU A 86 17.90 1.87 2.33
N LYS A 87 18.97 1.80 1.54
CA LYS A 87 19.69 2.97 1.04
C LYS A 87 18.77 3.87 0.21
N VAL A 88 17.98 3.30 -0.69
CA VAL A 88 17.01 4.06 -1.50
C VAL A 88 16.03 4.78 -0.59
N ILE A 89 15.37 4.06 0.34
CA ILE A 89 14.32 4.64 1.18
C ILE A 89 14.86 5.73 2.12
N LYS A 90 16.01 5.51 2.75
CA LYS A 90 16.62 6.49 3.67
C LYS A 90 17.10 7.77 2.97
N ASN A 91 17.33 7.72 1.67
CA ASN A 91 17.71 8.90 0.89
C ASN A 91 16.50 9.75 0.46
N LEU A 92 15.26 9.30 0.70
CA LEU A 92 14.06 10.05 0.35
C LEU A 92 13.77 11.12 1.42
N PRO A 93 13.71 12.42 1.06
CA PRO A 93 13.38 13.47 2.03
C PRO A 93 12.04 13.26 2.74
N SER A 94 11.03 12.75 2.02
CA SER A 94 9.71 12.46 2.57
C SER A 94 9.70 11.28 3.55
N TYR A 95 10.61 10.31 3.40
CA TYR A 95 10.79 9.24 4.39
C TYR A 95 11.44 9.79 5.67
N ASN A 96 12.43 10.68 5.55
CA ASN A 96 13.13 11.25 6.71
C ASN A 96 12.24 12.11 7.63
N LEU A 97 11.05 12.48 7.16
CA LEU A 97 10.01 13.10 7.98
C LEU A 97 9.24 12.10 8.85
N LEU A 98 9.29 10.81 8.50
CA LEU A 98 8.75 9.71 9.28
C LEU A 98 9.77 9.33 10.34
N LYS A 99 9.40 9.39 11.62
CA LYS A 99 10.31 9.12 12.74
C LYS A 99 10.41 7.62 13.06
N LEU A 100 10.57 6.80 12.02
CA LEU A 100 10.58 5.34 12.12
C LEU A 100 11.98 4.81 12.42
N SER A 101 12.05 3.76 13.25
CA SER A 101 13.29 3.03 13.49
C SER A 101 13.74 2.24 12.25
N ASP A 102 15.04 1.96 12.19
CA ASP A 102 15.60 1.08 11.16
C ASP A 102 14.97 -0.31 11.19
N ASP A 103 14.72 -0.83 12.39
CA ASP A 103 14.08 -2.14 12.58
C ASP A 103 12.65 -2.16 12.02
N CYS A 104 11.87 -1.09 12.22
CA CYS A 104 10.56 -0.95 11.62
C CYS A 104 10.64 -1.02 10.09
N LEU A 105 11.51 -0.21 9.48
CA LEU A 105 11.69 -0.19 8.02
C LEU A 105 12.14 -1.54 7.47
N ILE A 106 13.13 -2.17 8.11
CA ILE A 106 13.66 -3.49 7.74
C ILE A 106 12.54 -4.53 7.72
N GLU A 107 11.71 -4.56 8.76
CA GLU A 107 10.62 -5.53 8.85
C GLU A 107 9.58 -5.29 7.74
N PHE A 108 9.18 -4.05 7.46
CA PHE A 108 8.27 -3.80 6.34
C PHE A 108 8.88 -4.19 4.98
N LEU A 109 10.17 -3.89 4.73
CA LEU A 109 10.85 -4.25 3.48
C LEU A 109 10.90 -5.76 3.25
N LYS A 110 11.10 -6.57 4.31
CA LYS A 110 11.03 -8.05 4.23
C LYS A 110 9.63 -8.56 3.88
N ASN A 111 8.59 -7.82 4.26
CA ASN A 111 7.21 -8.20 4.01
C ASN A 111 6.75 -7.88 2.58
N GLY A 112 7.41 -6.93 1.90
CA GLY A 112 7.09 -6.54 0.52
C GLY A 112 5.65 -6.01 0.36
N PRO A 113 5.16 -5.80 -0.87
CA PRO A 113 5.93 -5.80 -2.12
C PRO A 113 6.81 -4.56 -2.24
N TYR A 114 7.97 -4.68 -2.89
CA TYR A 114 8.83 -3.53 -3.22
C TYR A 114 8.48 -3.01 -4.62
N LEU A 115 7.89 -1.81 -4.68
CA LEU A 115 7.39 -1.17 -5.90
C LEU A 115 8.27 0.04 -6.25
N GLU A 116 9.47 -0.23 -6.76
CA GLU A 116 10.49 0.77 -7.12
C GLU A 116 9.92 1.96 -7.91
N ASP A 117 9.07 1.72 -8.90
CA ASP A 117 8.47 2.78 -9.72
C ASP A 117 7.61 3.77 -8.90
N ILE A 118 6.91 3.29 -7.86
CA ILE A 118 6.12 4.17 -6.98
C ILE A 118 7.05 5.03 -6.12
N ILE A 119 8.16 4.47 -5.69
CA ILE A 119 9.06 5.08 -4.71
C ILE A 119 10.03 6.05 -5.36
N GLU A 120 10.53 5.71 -6.54
CA GLU A 120 11.57 6.47 -7.22
C GLU A 120 11.02 7.34 -8.34
N LYS A 121 9.92 6.96 -9.01
CA LYS A 121 9.44 7.70 -10.20
C LYS A 121 8.26 8.62 -9.91
N LEU A 122 7.30 8.20 -9.08
CA LEU A 122 6.14 9.05 -8.77
C LEU A 122 6.52 10.38 -8.09
N PRO A 123 7.54 10.46 -7.21
CA PRO A 123 7.95 11.74 -6.63
C PRO A 123 8.35 12.81 -7.64
N HIS A 124 8.76 12.41 -8.84
CA HIS A 124 9.16 13.33 -9.91
C HIS A 124 8.01 13.62 -10.90
N SER A 125 6.83 13.06 -10.70
CA SER A 125 5.68 13.24 -11.58
C SER A 125 4.87 14.48 -11.22
N THR A 126 4.74 15.43 -12.16
CA THR A 126 3.87 16.61 -12.01
C THR A 126 2.38 16.26 -11.94
N LYS A 127 1.99 15.03 -12.28
CA LYS A 127 0.60 14.56 -12.25
C LYS A 127 0.22 13.88 -10.95
N PHE A 128 1.17 13.66 -10.03
CA PHE A 128 0.89 13.01 -8.76
C PHE A 128 0.27 14.01 -7.78
N SER A 129 -1.06 14.11 -7.81
CA SER A 129 -1.85 15.00 -6.96
C SER A 129 -3.11 14.27 -6.48
N PHE A 130 -3.28 14.24 -5.16
CA PHE A 130 -4.39 13.63 -4.45
C PHE A 130 -4.72 14.48 -3.22
N ASP A 131 -5.88 14.26 -2.62
CA ASP A 131 -6.31 14.92 -1.38
C ASP A 131 -6.24 13.99 -0.18
N LEU A 132 -6.13 12.68 -0.43
CA LEU A 132 -6.11 11.62 0.58
C LEU A 132 -5.42 10.39 -0.02
N ILE A 133 -4.58 9.73 0.77
CA ILE A 133 -4.04 8.40 0.44
C ILE A 133 -4.57 7.39 1.45
N HIS A 134 -5.24 6.34 0.99
CA HIS A 134 -5.76 5.25 1.82
C HIS A 134 -5.05 3.94 1.45
N THR A 135 -4.39 3.32 2.41
CA THR A 135 -3.58 2.12 2.20
C THR A 135 -4.10 0.90 2.95
N THR A 136 -3.65 -0.28 2.51
CA THR A 136 -3.88 -1.58 3.15
C THR A 136 -2.98 -2.67 2.55
N PHE A 137 -2.50 -3.72 3.20
CA PHE A 137 -2.86 -4.34 4.47
C PHE A 137 -1.63 -4.38 5.37
N PHE A 138 -1.81 -4.37 6.69
CA PHE A 138 -0.70 -4.62 7.60
C PHE A 138 -0.22 -6.08 7.46
N PRO A 139 1.08 -6.39 7.57
CA PRO A 139 2.23 -5.49 7.71
C PRO A 139 3.04 -5.34 6.40
N TYR A 140 2.37 -5.07 5.28
CA TYR A 140 3.06 -4.97 3.98
C TYR A 140 3.67 -3.58 3.75
N PHE A 141 4.75 -3.53 2.96
CA PHE A 141 5.58 -2.34 2.72
C PHE A 141 4.84 -1.17 2.05
N ASN A 142 3.70 -1.43 1.42
CA ASN A 142 2.87 -0.36 0.85
C ASN A 142 2.31 0.59 1.94
N LEU A 143 2.29 0.19 3.22
CA LEU A 143 2.01 1.11 4.33
C LEU A 143 3.07 2.20 4.41
N ILE A 144 4.35 1.82 4.48
CA ILE A 144 5.47 2.77 4.44
C ILE A 144 5.44 3.61 3.16
N THR A 145 5.17 2.96 2.03
CA THR A 145 5.06 3.66 0.73
C THR A 145 3.97 4.74 0.78
N SER A 146 2.79 4.45 1.36
CA SER A 146 1.72 5.44 1.47
C SER A 146 2.06 6.61 2.38
N LEU A 147 2.78 6.38 3.47
CA LEU A 147 3.27 7.44 4.36
C LEU A 147 4.26 8.35 3.64
N ILE A 148 5.24 7.76 2.94
CA ILE A 148 6.22 8.49 2.11
C ILE A 148 5.49 9.38 1.09
N LEU A 149 4.50 8.82 0.38
CA LEU A 149 3.73 9.58 -0.60
C LEU A 149 2.88 10.68 0.06
N GLY A 150 2.28 10.43 1.22
CA GLY A 150 1.50 11.42 1.95
C GLY A 150 2.34 12.61 2.40
N LYS A 151 3.55 12.35 2.92
CA LYS A 151 4.51 13.41 3.26
C LYS A 151 4.98 14.16 2.03
N LEU A 152 5.25 13.47 0.92
CA LEU A 152 5.68 14.07 -0.34
C LEU A 152 4.68 15.13 -0.86
N ILE A 153 3.38 14.83 -0.85
CA ILE A 153 2.35 15.76 -1.35
C ILE A 153 1.70 16.60 -0.25
N ASN A 154 2.15 16.44 1.01
CA ASN A 154 1.58 17.05 2.20
C ASN A 154 0.05 16.85 2.31
N LYS A 155 -0.38 15.58 2.26
CA LYS A 155 -1.80 15.20 2.35
C LYS A 155 -2.03 14.09 3.36
N PRO A 156 -3.25 14.02 3.95
CA PRO A 156 -3.58 13.00 4.93
C PRO A 156 -3.47 11.57 4.39
N THR A 157 -3.07 10.68 5.29
CA THR A 157 -2.88 9.26 5.08
C THR A 157 -3.79 8.46 6.01
N VAL A 158 -4.47 7.47 5.45
CA VAL A 158 -5.41 6.60 6.16
C VAL A 158 -4.99 5.15 5.98
N CYS A 159 -5.03 4.37 7.05
CA CYS A 159 -4.76 2.94 6.99
C CYS A 159 -5.99 2.14 7.43
N THR A 160 -6.34 1.10 6.68
CA THR A 160 -7.18 0.00 7.17
C THR A 160 -6.27 -1.23 7.31
N PRO A 161 -5.83 -1.59 8.54
CA PRO A 161 -4.79 -2.60 8.72
C PRO A 161 -5.24 -4.03 8.38
N PHE A 162 -6.50 -4.38 8.69
CA PHE A 162 -7.06 -5.73 8.67
C PHE A 162 -6.18 -6.74 9.45
N PHE A 163 -6.22 -6.65 10.78
CA PHE A 163 -5.40 -7.50 11.63
C PHE A 163 -5.84 -8.96 11.55
N HIS A 164 -4.87 -9.84 11.31
CA HIS A 164 -5.06 -11.28 11.47
C HIS A 164 -4.38 -11.74 12.77
N PHE A 165 -5.13 -11.68 13.87
CA PHE A 165 -4.64 -11.99 15.23
C PHE A 165 -4.10 -13.41 15.40
N SER A 166 -4.46 -14.35 14.53
CA SER A 166 -3.91 -15.71 14.52
C SER A 166 -2.53 -15.81 13.88
N ASN A 167 -2.06 -14.75 13.21
CA ASN A 167 -0.79 -14.73 12.50
C ASN A 167 0.26 -13.95 13.31
N PRO A 168 1.33 -14.59 13.81
CA PRO A 168 2.36 -13.94 14.64
C PRO A 168 3.02 -12.72 14.00
N ARG A 169 3.05 -12.61 12.66
CA ARG A 169 3.57 -11.42 11.96
C ARG A 169 2.84 -10.14 12.37
N TYR A 170 1.57 -10.25 12.77
CA TYR A 170 0.76 -9.12 13.19
C TYR A 170 1.05 -8.65 14.63
N LEU A 171 1.87 -9.41 15.38
CA LEU A 171 2.25 -9.12 16.76
C LEU A 171 3.66 -8.52 16.86
N ASN A 172 4.35 -8.32 15.73
CA ASN A 172 5.68 -7.73 15.73
C ASN A 172 5.61 -6.25 16.15
N LYS A 173 6.12 -5.94 17.34
CA LYS A 173 6.10 -4.61 17.96
C LYS A 173 6.77 -3.53 17.11
N ASN A 174 7.80 -3.88 16.32
CA ASN A 174 8.53 -2.91 15.49
C ASN A 174 7.64 -2.36 14.38
N LEU A 175 6.69 -3.15 13.88
CA LEU A 175 5.81 -2.74 12.78
C LEU A 175 4.73 -1.73 13.23
N PHE A 176 4.44 -1.64 14.54
CA PHE A 176 3.43 -0.72 15.07
C PHE A 176 3.84 0.74 15.01
N GLU A 177 5.14 1.04 14.91
CA GLU A 177 5.61 2.43 14.74
C GLU A 177 4.97 3.09 13.53
N ALA A 178 4.92 2.38 12.39
CA ALA A 178 4.33 2.91 11.17
C ALA A 178 2.83 3.21 11.29
N LEU A 179 2.09 2.44 12.11
CA LEU A 179 0.66 2.69 12.30
C LEU A 179 0.41 4.04 12.98
N LYS A 180 1.29 4.46 13.90
CA LYS A 180 1.18 5.73 14.62
C LYS A 180 1.42 6.97 13.75
N GLU A 181 2.04 6.78 12.58
CA GLU A 181 2.33 7.87 11.64
C GLU A 181 1.15 8.19 10.70
N PHE A 182 0.12 7.34 10.64
CA PHE A 182 -1.08 7.63 9.86
C PHE A 182 -1.97 8.65 10.57
N ASP A 183 -2.54 9.57 9.79
CA ASP A 183 -3.46 10.59 10.30
C ASP A 183 -4.76 9.97 10.82
N GLN A 184 -5.17 8.84 10.24
CA GLN A 184 -6.33 8.07 10.69
C GLN A 184 -6.12 6.57 10.47
N ILE A 185 -6.60 5.77 11.42
CA ILE A 185 -6.72 4.32 11.28
C ILE A 185 -8.21 3.95 11.28
N ILE A 186 -8.62 3.14 10.31
CA ILE A 186 -9.94 2.53 10.25
C ILE A 186 -9.79 1.07 10.68
N ALA A 187 -10.34 0.76 11.85
CA ALA A 187 -10.47 -0.61 12.36
C ALA A 187 -11.83 -1.18 11.97
N CYS A 188 -11.85 -2.40 11.42
CA CYS A 188 -13.06 -3.09 10.98
C CYS A 188 -13.80 -3.81 12.12
N THR A 189 -13.15 -3.99 13.29
CA THR A 189 -13.76 -4.60 14.47
C THR A 189 -13.42 -3.86 15.75
N ASN A 190 -14.23 -4.06 16.80
CA ASN A 190 -13.94 -3.52 18.14
C ASN A 190 -12.68 -4.14 18.76
N LEU A 191 -12.27 -5.34 18.31
CA LEU A 191 -11.01 -5.95 18.76
C LEU A 191 -9.81 -5.22 18.15
N GLU A 192 -9.86 -4.91 16.85
CA GLU A 192 -8.82 -4.13 16.18
C GLU A 192 -8.63 -2.75 16.79
N LYS A 193 -9.71 -2.09 17.26
CA LYS A 193 -9.64 -0.79 17.92
C LYS A 193 -8.85 -0.79 19.24
N LYS A 194 -8.65 -1.95 19.87
CA LYS A 194 -7.93 -2.08 21.15
C LYS A 194 -6.42 -2.19 20.98
N VAL A 195 -5.96 -2.32 19.74
CA VAL A 195 -4.54 -2.48 19.36
C VAL A 195 -3.96 -1.12 19.03
#